data_AF-A0A2S3UJC9-F1
#
_entry.id   AF-A0A2S3UJC9-F1
#
_cell.length_a   1.000
_cell.length_b   1.000
_cell.length_c   1.000
_cell.angle_alpha   90.00
_cell.angle_beta   90.00
_cell.angle_gamma   90.00
#
_symmetry.space_group_name_H-M   'P 1'
#
loop_
_entity.id
_entity.type
_entity.pdbx_description
1 polymer ?
#
loop_
_entity_poly.entity_id
_entity_poly.type
_entity_poly.pdbx_seq_one_letter_code
_entity_poly.pdbx_strand_id
1 'polypeptide(L)'
;MDLTAYSDHGLFAPNKIARAFRTTSEEIARTVGLGKDAVQRKDRVCSDKTQRRLREMVEIVNKVEPRFGSALMAYAWFRSEPLPGFSGQTAMQLVRDGRSEEVLDFIDAVDAGVHA
;
A
#
# COMPACT_ATOMS: atom_id res chain seq x y z
N MET A 1 0.02 12.71 3.18
CA MET A 1 -1.44 12.84 3.33
C MET A 1 -1.84 12.44 4.75
N ASP A 2 -2.93 12.98 5.32
CA ASP A 2 -3.40 12.57 6.65
C ASP A 2 -4.07 11.16 6.62
N LEU A 3 -3.79 10.32 7.61
CA LEU A 3 -4.36 8.97 7.76
C LEU A 3 -5.90 8.99 7.85
N THR A 4 -6.49 10.11 8.24
CA THR A 4 -7.96 10.31 8.24
C THR A 4 -8.56 10.22 6.84
N ALA A 5 -7.79 10.50 5.78
CA ALA A 5 -8.23 10.38 4.40
C ALA A 5 -8.53 8.93 3.98
N TYR A 6 -7.95 7.95 4.68
CA TYR A 6 -8.03 6.53 4.36
C TYR A 6 -8.90 5.72 5.34
N SER A 7 -9.44 6.36 6.37
CA SER A 7 -10.04 5.66 7.50
C SER A 7 -11.47 6.13 7.81
N ASP A 8 -12.26 5.20 8.36
CA ASP A 8 -13.57 5.44 8.96
C ASP A 8 -13.58 4.80 10.35
N HIS A 9 -13.97 5.57 11.37
CA HIS A 9 -14.08 5.09 12.76
C HIS A 9 -12.82 4.36 13.27
N GLY A 10 -11.62 4.83 12.89
CA GLY A 10 -10.35 4.24 13.30
C GLY A 10 -9.91 2.99 12.53
N LEU A 11 -10.66 2.59 11.49
CA LEU A 11 -10.33 1.48 10.60
C LEU A 11 -10.01 1.98 9.20
N PHE A 12 -9.04 1.36 8.53
CA PHE A 12 -8.79 1.61 7.12
C PHE A 12 -9.99 1.14 6.28
N ALA A 13 -10.51 2.06 5.48
CA ALA A 13 -11.73 1.89 4.70
C ALA A 13 -11.34 1.68 3.22
N PRO A 14 -11.54 0.48 2.64
CA PRO A 14 -11.10 0.17 1.28
C PRO A 14 -11.63 1.14 0.21
N ASN A 15 -12.87 1.60 0.36
CA ASN A 15 -13.51 2.58 -0.53
C ASN A 15 -12.84 3.96 -0.49
N LYS A 16 -12.44 4.44 0.69
CA LYS A 16 -11.72 5.71 0.83
C LYS A 16 -10.33 5.64 0.21
N ILE A 17 -9.62 4.54 0.46
CA ILE A 17 -8.32 4.26 -0.15
C ILE A 17 -8.45 4.19 -1.68
N ALA A 18 -9.42 3.42 -2.17
CA ALA A 18 -9.70 3.30 -3.60
C ALA A 18 -9.98 4.65 -4.25
N ARG A 19 -10.78 5.51 -3.60
CA ARG A 19 -11.07 6.88 -4.06
C ARG A 19 -9.81 7.74 -4.12
N ALA A 20 -8.98 7.72 -3.07
CA ALA A 20 -7.74 8.50 -3.02
C ALA A 20 -6.75 8.08 -4.13
N PHE A 21 -6.68 6.78 -4.42
CA PHE A 21 -5.82 6.21 -5.46
C PHE A 21 -6.49 6.11 -6.84
N ARG A 22 -7.69 6.67 -7.00
CA ARG A 22 -8.50 6.64 -8.25
C ARG A 22 -8.63 5.25 -8.87
N THR A 23 -8.93 4.27 -8.03
CA THR A 23 -9.03 2.85 -8.35
C THR A 23 -10.29 2.28 -7.67
N THR A 24 -10.45 0.96 -7.69
CA THR A 24 -11.59 0.26 -7.05
C THR A 24 -11.17 -0.47 -5.78
N SER A 25 -12.10 -0.72 -4.86
CA SER A 25 -11.81 -1.53 -3.67
C SER A 25 -11.32 -2.94 -4.01
N GLU A 26 -11.78 -3.50 -5.13
CA GLU A 26 -11.32 -4.80 -5.63
C GLU A 26 -9.85 -4.76 -6.07
N GLU A 27 -9.44 -3.69 -6.75
CA GLU A 27 -8.04 -3.46 -7.09
C GLU A 27 -7.18 -3.27 -5.85
N ILE A 28 -7.67 -2.54 -4.83
CA ILE A 28 -6.99 -2.45 -3.53
C ILE A 28 -6.80 -3.84 -2.92
N ALA A 29 -7.85 -4.67 -2.88
CA ALA A 29 -7.76 -6.03 -2.35
C ALA A 29 -6.69 -6.85 -3.07
N ARG A 30 -6.70 -6.86 -4.42
CA ARG A 30 -5.68 -7.54 -5.23
C ARG A 30 -4.26 -7.03 -4.95
N THR A 31 -4.13 -5.72 -4.75
CA THR A 31 -2.86 -5.05 -4.49
C THR A 31 -2.22 -5.53 -3.19
N VAL A 32 -3.02 -5.82 -2.16
CA VAL A 32 -2.51 -6.27 -0.86
C VAL A 32 -2.70 -7.77 -0.60
N GLY A 33 -2.94 -8.55 -1.66
CA GLY A 33 -3.03 -10.02 -1.59
C GLY A 33 -4.30 -10.52 -0.88
N LEU A 34 -5.36 -9.71 -0.86
CA LEU A 34 -6.66 -10.06 -0.29
C LEU A 34 -7.64 -10.50 -1.39
N GLY A 35 -8.55 -11.42 -1.06
CA GLY A 35 -9.69 -11.75 -1.91
C GLY A 35 -10.76 -10.65 -1.89
N LYS A 36 -11.61 -10.57 -2.92
CA LYS A 36 -12.68 -9.56 -3.05
C LYS A 36 -13.59 -9.47 -1.81
N ASP A 37 -13.91 -10.61 -1.20
CA ASP A 37 -14.76 -10.69 -0.01
C ASP A 37 -14.18 -9.96 1.19
N ALA A 38 -12.85 -9.85 1.27
CA ALA A 38 -12.16 -9.20 2.38
C ALA A 38 -12.45 -7.70 2.46
N VAL A 39 -12.78 -7.08 1.33
CA VAL A 39 -13.06 -5.64 1.23
C VAL A 39 -14.55 -5.32 1.02
N GLN A 40 -15.39 -6.33 0.75
CA GLN A 40 -16.83 -6.17 0.51
C GLN A 40 -17.69 -6.49 1.73
N ARG A 41 -17.27 -7.45 2.57
CA ARG A 41 -18.04 -7.86 3.75
C ARG A 41 -17.59 -7.11 5.00
N LYS A 42 -18.54 -6.52 5.73
CA LYS A 42 -18.25 -5.64 6.88
C LYS A 42 -17.41 -6.31 7.96
N ASP A 43 -17.73 -7.55 8.32
CA ASP A 43 -16.97 -8.37 9.27
C ASP A 43 -15.54 -8.65 8.79
N ARG A 44 -15.36 -8.92 7.50
CA ARG A 44 -14.05 -9.21 6.90
C ARG A 44 -13.17 -7.97 6.77
N VAL A 45 -13.76 -6.82 6.46
CA VAL A 45 -13.05 -5.53 6.43
C VAL A 45 -12.44 -5.21 7.79
N CYS A 46 -13.17 -5.52 8.87
CA CYS A 46 -12.72 -5.25 10.24
C CYS A 46 -11.71 -6.27 10.78
N SER A 47 -11.43 -7.37 10.06
CA SER A 47 -10.50 -8.38 10.53
C SER A 47 -9.06 -7.85 10.61
N ASP A 48 -8.32 -8.29 11.62
CA ASP A 48 -6.93 -7.87 11.86
C ASP A 48 -6.05 -8.07 10.62
N LYS A 49 -6.21 -9.20 9.92
CA LYS A 49 -5.47 -9.49 8.69
C LYS A 49 -5.76 -8.45 7.61
N THR A 50 -7.02 -8.13 7.36
CA THR A 50 -7.39 -7.11 6.36
C THR A 50 -6.85 -5.74 6.75
N GLN A 51 -7.05 -5.33 8.00
CA GLN A 51 -6.59 -4.03 8.49
C GLN A 51 -5.08 -3.89 8.45
N ARG A 52 -4.33 -4.94 8.81
CA ARG A 52 -2.86 -4.97 8.71
C ARG A 52 -2.40 -4.79 7.27
N ARG A 53 -2.98 -5.54 6.32
CA ARG A 53 -2.65 -5.46 4.89
C ARG A 53 -2.95 -4.09 4.29
N LEU A 54 -4.07 -3.47 4.65
CA LEU A 54 -4.41 -2.11 4.20
C LEU A 54 -3.46 -1.07 4.80
N ARG A 55 -3.11 -1.21 6.07
CA ARG A 55 -2.14 -0.33 6.76
C ARG A 55 -0.77 -0.39 6.11
N GLU A 56 -0.22 -1.59 5.91
CA GLU A 56 1.09 -1.83 5.28
C GLU A 56 1.21 -1.08 3.94
N MET A 57 0.19 -1.18 3.08
CA MET A 57 0.17 -0.47 1.80
C MET A 57 0.07 1.04 1.96
N VAL A 58 -0.83 1.54 2.80
CA VAL A 58 -1.01 2.99 3.01
C VAL A 58 0.25 3.61 3.60
N GLU A 59 0.93 2.91 4.51
CA GLU A 59 2.20 3.33 5.10
C GLU A 59 3.28 3.52 4.03
N ILE A 60 3.48 2.52 3.17
CA ILE A 60 4.45 2.59 2.08
C ILE A 60 4.12 3.73 1.12
N VAL A 61 2.86 3.85 0.69
CA VAL A 61 2.43 4.90 -0.25
C VAL A 61 2.62 6.29 0.37
N ASN A 62 2.25 6.48 1.64
CA ASN A 62 2.44 7.76 2.33
C ASN A 62 3.91 8.11 2.52
N LYS A 63 4.77 7.11 2.79
CA LYS A 63 6.21 7.32 2.97
C LYS A 63 6.87 7.84 1.69
N VAL A 64 6.47 7.32 0.53
CA VAL A 64 7.03 7.76 -0.77
C VAL A 64 6.28 8.92 -1.41
N GLU A 65 5.06 9.24 -0.98
CA GLU A 65 4.26 10.35 -1.51
C GLU A 65 5.04 11.67 -1.64
N PRO A 66 5.85 12.12 -0.66
CA PRO A 66 6.62 13.37 -0.78
C PRO A 66 7.56 13.40 -1.98
N ARG A 67 8.05 12.25 -2.46
CA ARG A 67 8.93 12.14 -3.64
C ARG A 67 8.17 12.40 -4.95
N PHE A 68 6.86 12.13 -4.97
CA PHE A 68 6.01 12.23 -6.17
C PHE A 68 5.03 13.42 -6.12
N GLY A 69 4.81 14.01 -4.95
CA GLY A 69 3.85 15.11 -4.74
C GLY A 69 2.38 14.70 -4.91
N SER A 70 2.07 13.41 -4.98
CA SER A 70 0.72 12.89 -5.18
C SER A 70 0.58 11.44 -4.76
N ALA A 71 -0.38 11.14 -3.88
CA ALA A 71 -0.74 9.77 -3.50
C ALA A 71 -1.05 8.87 -4.71
N LEU A 72 -1.65 9.41 -5.77
CA LEU A 72 -1.91 8.66 -7.00
C LEU A 72 -0.61 8.26 -7.71
N MET A 73 0.36 9.17 -7.80
CA MET A 73 1.66 8.90 -8.45
C MET A 73 2.52 7.97 -7.60
N ALA A 74 2.51 8.12 -6.28
CA ALA A 74 3.12 7.19 -5.35
C ALA A 74 2.53 5.78 -5.46
N TYR A 75 1.19 5.68 -5.54
CA TYR A 75 0.51 4.42 -5.79
C TYR A 75 0.85 3.82 -7.16
N ALA A 76 1.01 4.66 -8.20
CA ALA A 76 1.44 4.21 -9.53
C ALA A 76 2.86 3.59 -9.47
N TRP A 77 3.83 4.28 -8.85
CA TRP A 77 5.17 3.73 -8.63
C TRP A 77 5.12 2.40 -7.86
N PHE A 78 4.35 2.33 -6.77
CA PHE A 78 4.20 1.15 -5.93
C PHE A 78 3.80 -0.10 -6.72
N ARG A 79 2.93 0.06 -7.74
CA ARG A 79 2.45 -1.06 -8.57
C ARG A 79 3.30 -1.35 -9.80
N SER A 80 4.05 -0.37 -10.32
CA SER A 80 4.65 -0.46 -11.66
C SER A 80 6.17 -0.51 -11.67
N GLU A 81 6.84 0.05 -10.67
CA GLU A 81 8.29 0.20 -10.70
C GLU A 81 8.98 -0.97 -9.97
N PRO A 82 9.84 -1.73 -10.66
CA PRO A 82 10.68 -2.74 -10.01
C PRO A 82 11.66 -2.10 -9.02
N LEU A 83 11.86 -2.76 -7.88
CA LEU A 83 12.85 -2.32 -6.90
C LEU A 83 14.23 -2.96 -7.20
N PRO A 84 15.31 -2.17 -7.31
CA PRO A 84 16.68 -2.69 -7.37
C PRO A 84 16.96 -3.66 -6.21
N GLY A 85 17.64 -4.77 -6.50
CA GLY A 85 17.95 -5.80 -5.49
C GLY A 85 16.82 -6.82 -5.22
N PHE A 86 15.62 -6.62 -5.79
CA PHE A 86 14.47 -7.52 -5.59
C PHE A 86 14.11 -8.33 -6.84
N SER A 87 15.10 -8.70 -7.66
CA SER A 87 14.90 -9.58 -8.83
C SER A 87 13.80 -9.11 -9.79
N GLY A 88 13.67 -7.79 -9.96
CA GLY A 88 12.65 -7.18 -10.82
C GLY A 88 11.24 -7.11 -10.21
N GLN A 89 11.06 -7.44 -8.94
CA GLN A 89 9.77 -7.33 -8.26
C GLN A 89 9.44 -5.87 -7.92
N THR A 90 8.17 -5.51 -8.05
CA THR A 90 7.64 -4.22 -7.59
C THR A 90 7.31 -4.23 -6.10
N ALA A 91 7.16 -3.06 -5.48
CA ALA A 91 6.72 -2.93 -4.10
C ALA A 91 5.38 -3.66 -3.84
N MET A 92 4.43 -3.57 -4.78
CA MET A 92 3.17 -4.32 -4.73
C MET A 92 3.39 -5.83 -4.66
N GLN A 93 4.29 -6.39 -5.45
CA GLN A 93 4.55 -7.83 -5.44
C GLN A 93 5.15 -8.27 -4.10
N LEU A 94 6.10 -7.50 -3.57
CA LEU A 94 6.69 -7.78 -2.26
C LEU A 94 5.66 -7.70 -1.12
N VAL A 95 4.80 -6.68 -1.11
CA VAL A 95 3.74 -6.55 -0.10
C VAL A 95 2.76 -7.73 -0.16
N ARG A 96 2.37 -8.16 -1.37
CA ARG A 96 1.52 -9.35 -1.54
C ARG A 96 2.15 -10.60 -0.95
N ASP A 97 3.47 -10.73 -1.07
CA ASP A 97 4.24 -11.85 -0.54
C ASP A 97 4.50 -11.74 0.97
N GLY A 98 4.02 -10.68 1.64
CA GLY A 98 4.24 -10.48 3.08
C GLY A 98 5.53 -9.76 3.44
N ARG A 99 6.24 -9.22 2.45
CA ARG A 99 7.56 -8.59 2.57
C ARG A 99 7.46 -7.07 2.61
N SER A 100 6.48 -6.53 3.34
CA SER A 100 6.26 -5.07 3.44
C SER A 100 7.40 -4.36 4.17
N GLU A 101 8.00 -5.01 5.17
CA GLU A 101 9.14 -4.48 5.93
C GLU A 101 10.35 -4.25 5.02
N GLU A 102 10.67 -5.21 4.15
CA GLU A 102 11.76 -5.07 3.18
C GLU A 102 11.56 -3.89 2.21
N VAL A 103 10.31 -3.56 1.87
CA VAL A 103 10.00 -2.38 1.05
C VAL A 103 10.27 -1.09 1.82
N LEU A 104 9.90 -1.04 3.10
CA LEU A 104 10.16 0.12 3.96
C LEU A 104 11.66 0.32 4.17
N ASP A 105 12.40 -0.76 4.46
CA ASP A 105 13.86 -0.73 4.61
C ASP A 105 14.55 -0.24 3.34
N PHE A 106 14.09 -0.71 2.17
CA PHE A 106 14.59 -0.22 0.88
C PHE A 106 14.34 1.29 0.72
N ILE A 107 13.13 1.75 1.04
CA ILE A 107 12.77 3.17 0.95
C ILE A 107 13.66 4.00 1.88
N ASP A 108 13.89 3.54 3.11
CA ASP A 108 14.75 4.21 4.10
C ASP A 108 16.21 4.25 3.67
N ALA A 109 16.75 3.16 3.11
CA ALA A 109 18.09 3.14 2.55
C ALA A 109 18.25 4.17 1.42
N VAL A 110 17.27 4.24 0.51
CA VAL A 110 17.27 5.23 -0.58
C VAL A 110 17.21 6.66 -0.04
N ASP A 111 16.36 6.95 0.97
CA ASP A 111 16.27 8.29 1.57
C ASP A 111 17.54 8.68 2.33
N ALA A 112 18.24 7.71 2.92
CA ALA A 112 19.55 7.92 3.55
C ALA A 112 20.69 8.14 2.54
N GLY A 113 20.43 8.04 1.23
CA GLY A 113 21.45 8.14 0.18
C GLY A 113 22.33 6.89 0.08
N VAL A 114 21.92 5.78 0.69
CA VAL A 114 22.60 4.49 0.56
C VAL A 114 22.14 3.85 -0.75
N HIS A 115 22.97 3.95 -1.78
CA HIS A 115 22.74 3.22 -3.02
C HIS A 115 23.29 1.79 -2.87
N ALA A 116 22.40 0.80 -2.96
CA ALA A 116 22.76 -0.61 -3.09
C ALA A 116 23.24 -0.92 -4.51
#